data_AF-A0A5X0GQP7-F1
#
_entry.id   AF-A0A5X0GQP7-F1
#
_cell.length_a   1.000
_cell.length_b   1.000
_cell.length_c   1.000
_cell.angle_alpha   90.00
_cell.angle_beta   90.00
_cell.angle_gamma   90.00
#
_symmetry.space_group_name_H-M   'P 1'
#
loop_
_entity.id
_entity.type
_entity.pdbx_description
1 polymer ?
#
loop_
_entity_poly.entity_id
_entity_poly.type
_entity_poly.pdbx_seq_one_letter_code
_entity_poly.pdbx_strand_id
1 'polypeptide(L)'
;MLIHLTPRYYARYNDVHVDIIDVEIPELKLILKANVDIIMRAPFPNKNYKVVCRKKGRKAINGILIEIDGELKNFTVISRWAVNGEISRHETYYHVTDNEFDAVTEEDFLWSGFFNTPYRTRCKEIEVGGTLVKRQSAMVTLIDDLNSNDGDNYWTYNKVDGEGFVRFRSEYIMLPTVERERIITSFFGNKRLPSYDDKFDAHIHPYKLTVVPAEMKELGVYVVLLRDWIRELKEDNEQELLYRILGEINSKFEFFLSNTNHLQSLAEAYSSTYNELSEHNKTYIDECLNQPIFHVLISDVEQEEKP
;
A
#
# COMPACT_ATOMS: atom_id res chain seq x y z
N MET A 1 17.24 -6.29 -8.24
CA MET A 1 16.35 -6.62 -7.11
C MET A 1 15.14 -7.36 -7.65
N LEU A 2 14.75 -8.45 -7.00
CA LEU A 2 13.59 -9.27 -7.37
C LEU A 2 12.37 -8.90 -6.54
N ILE A 3 11.28 -8.51 -7.17
CA ILE A 3 10.06 -8.06 -6.50
C ILE A 3 8.94 -9.04 -6.81
N HIS A 4 8.42 -9.70 -5.79
CA HIS A 4 7.24 -10.56 -5.88
C HIS A 4 6.02 -9.86 -5.28
N LEU A 5 5.03 -9.57 -6.13
CA LEU A 5 3.83 -8.84 -5.74
C LEU A 5 2.61 -9.72 -5.96
N THR A 6 1.59 -9.53 -5.13
CA THR A 6 0.36 -10.31 -5.18
C THR A 6 -0.89 -9.42 -5.18
N PRO A 7 -1.03 -8.50 -6.15
CA PRO A 7 -2.26 -7.71 -6.28
C PRO A 7 -3.46 -8.65 -6.31
N ARG A 8 -4.40 -8.44 -5.40
CA ARG A 8 -5.49 -9.38 -5.17
C ARG A 8 -6.77 -8.68 -4.77
N TYR A 9 -7.86 -9.40 -4.99
CA TYR A 9 -9.20 -9.01 -4.62
C TYR A 9 -9.84 -10.11 -3.78
N TYR A 10 -10.47 -9.75 -2.67
CA TYR A 10 -11.26 -10.66 -1.85
C TYR A 10 -12.70 -10.76 -2.37
N ALA A 11 -12.93 -11.71 -3.27
CA ALA A 11 -14.20 -11.95 -3.96
C ALA A 11 -15.10 -12.86 -3.12
N ARG A 12 -15.58 -12.34 -1.98
CA ARG A 12 -16.43 -13.08 -1.02
C ARG A 12 -17.81 -13.41 -1.57
N TYR A 13 -18.37 -12.52 -2.37
CA TYR A 13 -19.75 -12.55 -2.83
C TYR A 13 -19.83 -13.15 -4.23
N ASN A 14 -20.67 -14.19 -4.39
CA ASN A 14 -20.78 -14.93 -5.66
C ASN A 14 -21.53 -14.14 -6.75
N ASP A 15 -22.37 -13.20 -6.35
CA ASP A 15 -23.16 -12.29 -7.19
C ASP A 15 -22.40 -11.00 -7.56
N VAL A 16 -21.18 -10.83 -7.05
CA VAL A 16 -20.31 -9.71 -7.41
C VAL A 16 -19.32 -10.18 -8.47
N HIS A 17 -19.46 -9.62 -9.67
CA HIS A 17 -18.55 -9.87 -10.79
C HIS A 17 -17.32 -8.99 -10.66
N VAL A 18 -16.14 -9.61 -10.63
CA VAL A 18 -14.85 -8.92 -10.49
C VAL A 18 -13.94 -9.35 -11.63
N ASP A 19 -13.32 -8.38 -12.30
CA ASP A 19 -12.25 -8.58 -13.26
C ASP A 19 -11.12 -7.57 -13.02
N ILE A 20 -9.89 -7.95 -13.34
CA ILE A 20 -8.75 -7.02 -13.34
C ILE A 20 -8.75 -6.22 -14.65
N ILE A 21 -8.42 -4.92 -14.58
CA ILE A 21 -8.24 -4.03 -15.73
C ILE A 21 -6.73 -3.90 -16.02
N ASP A 22 -5.96 -3.49 -15.03
CA ASP A 22 -4.50 -3.40 -15.08
C ASP A 22 -3.87 -3.31 -13.69
N VAL A 23 -2.55 -3.50 -13.68
CA VAL A 23 -1.66 -3.19 -12.57
C VAL A 23 -0.57 -2.25 -13.06
N GLU A 24 -0.38 -1.13 -12.38
CA GLU A 24 0.62 -0.12 -12.66
C GLU A 24 1.60 0.03 -11.48
N ILE A 25 2.88 0.18 -11.81
CA ILE A 25 3.96 0.54 -10.87
C ILE A 25 4.68 1.75 -11.45
N PRO A 26 4.30 2.98 -11.05
CA PRO A 26 4.81 4.21 -11.65
C PRO A 26 6.34 4.34 -11.58
N GLU A 27 6.94 3.95 -10.45
CA GLU A 27 8.39 3.95 -10.23
C GLU A 27 9.15 3.04 -11.20
N LEU A 28 8.46 2.13 -11.88
CA LEU A 28 9.03 1.22 -12.87
C LEU A 28 8.56 1.52 -14.30
N LYS A 29 7.70 2.54 -14.48
CA LYS A 29 6.91 2.78 -15.70
C LYS A 29 6.27 1.50 -16.25
N LEU A 30 5.89 0.60 -15.35
CA LEU A 30 5.38 -0.72 -15.68
C LEU A 30 3.86 -0.68 -15.62
N ILE A 31 3.20 -0.88 -16.76
CA ILE A 31 1.74 -1.01 -16.85
C ILE A 31 1.42 -2.37 -17.46
N LEU A 32 0.90 -3.27 -16.64
CA LEU A 32 0.51 -4.61 -17.03
C LEU A 32 -0.98 -4.67 -17.31
N LYS A 33 -1.38 -4.98 -18.54
CA LYS A 33 -2.79 -4.95 -18.97
C LYS A 33 -3.45 -6.32 -18.84
N ALA A 34 -4.70 -6.33 -18.38
CA ALA A 34 -5.51 -7.52 -18.34
C ALA A 34 -5.65 -8.15 -19.73
N ASN A 35 -5.60 -9.48 -19.77
CA ASN A 35 -5.69 -10.27 -21.00
C ASN A 35 -4.58 -9.98 -22.03
N VAL A 36 -3.54 -9.22 -21.68
CA VAL A 36 -2.32 -9.06 -22.48
C VAL A 36 -1.15 -9.63 -21.68
N ASP A 37 -0.82 -8.99 -20.57
CA ASP A 37 0.33 -9.31 -19.73
C ASP A 37 -0.07 -10.16 -18.52
N ILE A 38 -1.24 -9.86 -17.96
CA ILE A 38 -1.74 -10.41 -16.71
C ILE A 38 -3.16 -10.97 -16.84
N ILE A 39 -3.52 -11.84 -15.91
CA ILE A 39 -4.85 -12.42 -15.77
C ILE A 39 -5.13 -12.69 -14.29
N MET A 40 -6.39 -12.62 -13.90
CA MET A 40 -6.85 -12.95 -12.56
C MET A 40 -7.09 -14.46 -12.41
N ARG A 41 -6.58 -15.09 -11.33
CA ARG A 41 -6.78 -16.52 -11.02
C ARG A 41 -7.02 -16.76 -9.53
N ALA A 42 -7.47 -17.95 -9.16
CA ALA A 42 -7.65 -18.38 -7.77
C ALA A 42 -6.59 -19.43 -7.38
N PRO A 43 -5.38 -19.03 -6.95
CA PRO A 43 -4.34 -19.98 -6.53
C PRO A 43 -4.70 -20.73 -5.24
N PHE A 44 -5.59 -20.18 -4.42
CA PHE A 44 -6.04 -20.73 -3.14
C PHE A 44 -7.53 -21.12 -3.22
N PRO A 45 -7.88 -22.37 -3.56
CA PRO A 45 -9.28 -22.74 -3.79
C PRO A 45 -10.21 -22.56 -2.58
N ASN A 46 -9.66 -22.64 -1.37
CA ASN A 46 -10.38 -22.48 -0.11
C ASN A 46 -10.38 -21.04 0.42
N LYS A 47 -9.71 -20.11 -0.26
CA LYS A 47 -9.72 -18.69 0.10
C LYS A 47 -10.43 -17.94 -1.03
N ASN A 48 -11.35 -17.05 -0.70
CA ASN A 48 -12.08 -16.25 -1.70
C ASN A 48 -11.20 -15.17 -2.36
N TYR A 49 -9.89 -15.41 -2.47
CA TYR A 49 -8.96 -14.49 -3.13
C TYR A 49 -8.84 -14.79 -4.60
N LYS A 50 -8.94 -13.72 -5.38
CA LYS A 50 -8.52 -13.67 -6.77
C LYS A 50 -7.21 -12.89 -6.84
N VAL A 51 -6.18 -13.49 -7.40
CA VAL A 51 -4.84 -12.92 -7.45
C VAL A 51 -4.46 -12.67 -8.90
N VAL A 52 -3.84 -11.52 -9.15
CA VAL A 52 -3.24 -11.18 -10.45
C VAL A 52 -2.00 -12.04 -10.65
N CYS A 53 -1.89 -12.68 -11.81
CA CYS A 53 -0.69 -13.38 -12.23
C CYS A 53 -0.39 -13.15 -13.71
N ARG A 54 0.82 -13.50 -14.15
CA ARG A 54 1.17 -13.44 -15.57
C ARG A 54 0.19 -14.26 -16.42
N LYS A 55 -0.21 -13.73 -17.58
CA LYS A 55 -1.00 -14.45 -18.58
C LYS A 55 -0.14 -15.49 -19.30
N LYS A 56 0.15 -16.61 -18.61
CA LYS A 56 0.89 -17.74 -19.17
C LYS A 56 0.29 -19.06 -18.68
N GLY A 57 0.17 -20.03 -19.60
CA GLY A 57 -0.41 -21.34 -19.32
C GLY A 57 -1.81 -21.26 -18.71
N ARG A 58 -2.22 -22.32 -17.98
CA ARG A 58 -3.52 -22.39 -17.27
C ARG A 58 -3.39 -22.51 -15.75
N LYS A 59 -2.17 -22.72 -15.24
CA LYS A 59 -1.91 -22.92 -13.81
C LYS A 59 -2.22 -21.64 -13.03
N ALA A 60 -3.00 -21.72 -11.96
CA ALA A 60 -3.21 -20.60 -11.06
C ALA A 60 -1.94 -20.34 -10.24
N ILE A 61 -1.26 -19.26 -10.60
CA ILE A 61 -0.05 -18.72 -9.96
C ILE A 61 -0.48 -17.60 -9.02
N ASN A 62 0.25 -17.48 -7.92
CA ASN A 62 0.06 -16.48 -6.89
C ASN A 62 1.02 -15.33 -7.16
N GLY A 63 0.52 -14.26 -7.76
CA GLY A 63 1.28 -13.04 -7.97
C GLY A 63 2.00 -12.93 -9.31
N ILE A 64 2.77 -11.85 -9.41
CA ILE A 64 3.66 -11.49 -10.50
C ILE A 64 5.08 -11.32 -9.95
N LEU A 65 6.06 -11.48 -10.84
CA LEU A 65 7.47 -11.36 -10.51
C LEU A 65 8.08 -10.28 -11.39
N ILE A 66 8.88 -9.40 -10.82
CA ILE A 66 9.52 -8.29 -11.50
C ILE A 66 11.00 -8.28 -11.13
N GLU A 67 11.87 -8.13 -12.11
CA GLU A 67 13.31 -7.94 -11.90
C GLU A 67 13.69 -6.53 -12.36
N ILE A 68 14.51 -5.89 -11.53
CA ILE A 68 15.02 -4.55 -11.79
C ILE A 68 16.53 -4.50 -11.52
N ASP A 69 17.21 -3.60 -12.19
CA ASP A 69 18.57 -3.23 -11.82
C ASP A 69 18.54 -2.22 -10.65
N GLY A 70 19.33 -2.47 -9.61
CA GLY A 70 19.42 -1.61 -8.43
C GLY A 70 18.43 -1.95 -7.31
N GLU A 71 18.27 -1.01 -6.38
CA GLU A 71 17.46 -1.12 -5.16
C GLU A 71 16.25 -0.16 -5.24
N LEU A 72 15.04 -0.68 -5.00
CA LEU A 72 13.81 0.10 -4.96
C LEU A 72 13.24 0.11 -3.54
N LYS A 73 13.48 1.20 -2.82
CA LYS A 73 13.09 1.33 -1.41
C LYS A 73 11.63 1.72 -1.19
N ASN A 74 11.07 2.53 -2.08
CA ASN A 74 9.70 3.02 -1.98
C ASN A 74 9.06 2.90 -3.35
N PHE A 75 7.85 2.36 -3.42
CA PHE A 75 7.11 2.25 -4.67
C PHE A 75 5.61 2.10 -4.43
N THR A 76 4.83 2.45 -5.44
CA THR A 76 3.37 2.32 -5.41
C THR A 76 2.92 1.24 -6.37
N VAL A 77 1.99 0.39 -5.93
CA VAL A 77 1.27 -0.54 -6.80
C VAL A 77 -0.16 -0.05 -6.91
N ILE A 78 -0.60 0.22 -8.14
CA ILE A 78 -1.95 0.66 -8.44
C ILE A 78 -2.63 -0.46 -9.21
N SER A 79 -3.70 -1.02 -8.67
CA SER A 79 -4.53 -2.00 -9.37
C SER A 79 -5.92 -1.46 -9.61
N ARG A 80 -6.44 -1.67 -10.82
CA ARG A 80 -7.80 -1.25 -11.19
C ARG A 80 -8.64 -2.48 -11.50
N TRP A 81 -9.80 -2.55 -10.87
CA TRP A 81 -10.70 -3.69 -10.94
C TRP A 81 -12.04 -3.23 -11.50
N ALA A 82 -12.61 -4.00 -12.41
CA ALA A 82 -14.00 -3.85 -12.82
C ALA A 82 -14.86 -4.67 -11.85
N VAL A 83 -15.68 -4.00 -11.03
CA VAL A 83 -16.56 -4.60 -10.02
C VAL A 83 -18.00 -4.22 -10.36
N ASN A 84 -18.78 -5.20 -10.83
CA ASN A 84 -20.14 -5.01 -11.35
C ASN A 84 -20.24 -3.92 -12.44
N GLY A 85 -19.20 -3.80 -13.28
CA GLY A 85 -19.15 -2.83 -14.39
C GLY A 85 -18.62 -1.44 -14.00
N GLU A 86 -18.42 -1.17 -12.72
CA GLU A 86 -17.78 0.05 -12.23
C GLU A 86 -16.31 -0.17 -11.86
N ILE A 87 -15.52 0.91 -11.79
CA ILE A 87 -14.09 0.84 -11.51
C ILE A 87 -13.84 1.00 -10.01
N SER A 88 -13.21 -0.01 -9.43
CA SER A 88 -12.64 0.01 -8.09
C SER A 88 -11.12 0.12 -8.20
N ARG A 89 -10.52 1.16 -7.61
CA ARG A 89 -9.08 1.44 -7.63
C ARG A 89 -8.45 1.11 -6.28
N HIS A 90 -7.34 0.41 -6.30
CA HIS A 90 -6.59 0.03 -5.11
C HIS A 90 -5.14 0.49 -5.25
N GLU A 91 -4.68 1.28 -4.29
CA GLU A 91 -3.32 1.80 -4.23
C GLU A 91 -2.61 1.28 -2.99
N THR A 92 -1.44 0.68 -3.19
CA THR A 92 -0.62 0.21 -2.08
C THR A 92 0.74 0.88 -2.15
N TYR A 93 1.08 1.60 -1.09
CA TYR A 93 2.33 2.30 -0.90
C TYR A 93 3.27 1.39 -0.11
N TYR A 94 4.30 0.88 -0.78
CA TYR A 94 5.27 -0.02 -0.18
C TYR A 94 6.53 0.71 0.27
N HIS A 95 6.99 0.39 1.48
CA HIS A 95 8.27 0.80 2.01
C HIS A 95 9.11 -0.42 2.36
N VAL A 96 10.29 -0.56 1.74
CA VAL A 96 11.24 -1.62 2.04
C VAL A 96 12.04 -1.23 3.29
N THR A 97 11.98 -2.06 4.33
CA THR A 97 12.44 -1.70 5.68
C THR A 97 13.92 -1.95 5.95
N ASP A 98 14.57 -2.76 5.11
CA ASP A 98 15.98 -3.10 5.23
C ASP A 98 16.61 -3.26 3.84
N ASN A 99 17.91 -3.54 3.77
CA ASN A 99 18.64 -3.77 2.52
C ASN A 99 19.60 -4.95 2.62
N GLU A 100 19.27 -5.94 3.45
CA GLU A 100 20.13 -7.11 3.69
C GLU A 100 20.16 -8.08 2.50
N PHE A 101 19.07 -8.14 1.74
CA PHE A 101 18.90 -9.00 0.58
C PHE A 101 18.36 -8.23 -0.62
N ASP A 102 18.42 -8.87 -1.78
CA ASP A 102 18.06 -8.26 -3.05
C ASP A 102 16.69 -8.71 -3.58
N ALA A 103 15.81 -9.22 -2.71
CA ALA A 103 14.45 -9.58 -3.06
C ALA A 103 13.42 -9.14 -2.01
N VAL A 104 12.20 -8.86 -2.46
CA VAL A 104 11.04 -8.54 -1.59
C VAL A 104 9.83 -9.33 -2.06
N THR A 105 8.93 -9.61 -1.12
CA THR A 105 7.71 -10.38 -1.39
C THR A 105 6.56 -9.90 -0.51
N GLU A 106 5.36 -9.75 -1.07
CA GLU A 106 4.13 -9.55 -0.30
C GLU A 106 3.67 -10.80 0.45
N GLU A 107 4.19 -11.97 0.08
CA GLU A 107 3.85 -13.22 0.78
C GLU A 107 4.49 -13.28 2.16
N ASP A 108 3.76 -12.80 3.15
CA ASP A 108 4.11 -12.74 4.57
C ASP A 108 4.71 -14.05 5.14
N PHE A 109 4.21 -15.22 4.72
CA PHE A 109 4.71 -16.50 5.21
C PHE A 109 6.18 -16.73 4.81
N LEU A 110 6.65 -16.10 3.73
CA LEU A 110 8.05 -16.15 3.30
C LEU A 110 8.95 -15.24 4.14
N TRP A 111 8.40 -14.39 4.99
CA TRP A 111 9.17 -13.58 5.95
C TRP A 111 9.59 -14.39 7.18
N SER A 112 8.94 -15.52 7.44
CA SER A 112 9.26 -16.41 8.56
C SER A 112 10.46 -17.31 8.25
N GLY A 113 11.17 -17.75 9.29
CA GLY A 113 12.11 -18.86 9.15
C GLY A 113 11.38 -20.19 8.94
N PHE A 114 11.97 -21.10 8.15
CA PHE A 114 11.43 -22.44 7.95
C PHE A 114 12.30 -23.50 8.63
N PHE A 115 11.67 -24.50 9.25
CA PHE A 115 12.38 -25.61 9.89
C PHE A 115 13.30 -26.33 8.89
N ASN A 116 14.52 -26.66 9.32
CA ASN A 116 15.56 -27.28 8.48
C ASN A 116 15.95 -26.48 7.22
N THR A 117 15.86 -25.15 7.27
CA THR A 117 16.38 -24.27 6.22
C THR A 117 17.31 -23.22 6.83
N PRO A 118 18.20 -22.57 6.05
CA PRO A 118 19.05 -21.48 6.56
C PRO A 118 18.28 -20.17 6.81
N TYR A 119 17.01 -20.13 6.44
CA TYR A 119 16.16 -18.94 6.43
C TYR A 119 15.77 -18.49 7.84
N ARG A 120 16.09 -17.24 8.17
CA ARG A 120 15.72 -16.59 9.44
C ARG A 120 14.45 -15.76 9.29
N THR A 121 13.83 -15.40 10.40
CA THR A 121 12.71 -14.46 10.38
C THR A 121 13.19 -13.07 9.96
N ARG A 122 12.39 -12.38 9.13
CA ARG A 122 12.69 -11.05 8.58
C ARG A 122 11.82 -9.93 9.15
N CYS A 123 10.82 -10.28 9.97
CA CYS A 123 9.92 -9.33 10.63
C CYS A 123 10.03 -9.48 12.14
N LYS A 124 10.51 -8.43 12.83
CA LYS A 124 10.76 -8.44 14.29
C LYS A 124 9.48 -8.72 15.09
N GLU A 125 8.35 -8.26 14.60
CA GLU A 125 7.05 -8.44 15.23
C GLU A 125 6.64 -9.92 15.27
N ILE A 126 6.97 -10.68 14.22
CA ILE A 126 6.81 -12.15 14.18
C ILE A 126 7.70 -12.81 15.24
N GLU A 127 8.92 -12.29 15.46
CA GLU A 127 9.85 -12.83 16.49
C GLU A 127 9.36 -12.59 17.92
N VAL A 128 8.66 -11.48 18.18
CA VAL A 128 8.13 -11.12 19.51
C VAL A 128 6.82 -11.86 19.85
N GLY A 129 6.36 -12.77 18.98
CA GLY A 129 5.10 -13.50 19.18
C GLY A 129 3.84 -12.63 19.05
N GLY A 130 4.00 -11.37 18.63
CA GLY A 130 2.89 -10.51 18.25
C GLY A 130 2.35 -10.98 16.90
N THR A 131 1.07 -11.34 16.84
CA THR A 131 0.41 -11.58 15.55
C THR A 131 0.10 -10.22 14.90
N LEU A 132 1.13 -9.47 14.54
CA LEU A 132 1.03 -8.38 13.57
C LEU A 132 1.25 -8.97 12.18
N VAL A 133 0.52 -10.05 11.86
CA VAL A 133 0.38 -10.49 10.46
C VAL A 133 -0.51 -9.43 9.81
N LYS A 134 0.10 -8.28 9.51
CA LYS A 134 -0.50 -7.22 8.71
C LYS A 134 -0.92 -7.89 7.42
N ARG A 135 -2.20 -7.73 7.09
CA ARG A 135 -2.82 -8.41 5.95
C ARG A 135 -1.98 -8.21 4.70
N GLN A 136 -1.74 -9.29 3.97
CA GLN A 136 -1.35 -9.18 2.57
C GLN A 136 -2.36 -8.25 1.88
N SER A 137 -1.86 -7.18 1.24
CA SER A 137 -2.69 -6.14 0.61
C SER A 137 -3.81 -6.74 -0.22
N ALA A 138 -5.04 -6.25 -0.08
CA ALA A 138 -6.16 -6.77 -0.83
C ALA A 138 -7.23 -5.71 -1.06
N MET A 139 -7.74 -5.64 -2.29
CA MET A 139 -8.99 -4.96 -2.55
C MET A 139 -10.17 -5.79 -2.03
N VAL A 140 -11.21 -5.13 -1.54
CA VAL A 140 -12.39 -5.74 -0.92
C VAL A 140 -13.66 -5.22 -1.56
N THR A 141 -14.77 -5.93 -1.38
CA THR A 141 -16.07 -5.45 -1.86
C THR A 141 -16.68 -4.50 -0.84
N LEU A 142 -16.73 -4.91 0.43
CA LEU A 142 -17.22 -4.11 1.54
C LEU A 142 -16.10 -3.86 2.55
N ILE A 143 -16.18 -2.76 3.32
CA ILE A 143 -15.14 -2.40 4.31
C ILE A 143 -14.92 -3.52 5.34
N ASP A 144 -16.01 -4.16 5.78
CA ASP A 144 -15.99 -5.18 6.84
C ASP A 144 -15.56 -6.56 6.36
N ASP A 145 -15.27 -6.73 5.07
CA ASP A 145 -15.03 -8.05 4.46
C ASP A 145 -13.86 -8.81 5.08
N LEU A 146 -12.85 -8.08 5.56
CA LEU A 146 -11.64 -8.67 6.11
C LEU A 146 -11.72 -8.86 7.64
N ASN A 147 -12.82 -8.56 8.34
CA ASN A 147 -12.92 -8.57 9.81
C ASN A 147 -11.75 -7.79 10.45
N SER A 148 -11.47 -6.58 9.96
CA SER A 148 -10.50 -5.67 10.59
C SER A 148 -10.94 -5.46 12.02
N ASN A 149 -10.15 -5.95 12.98
CA ASN A 149 -10.26 -5.44 14.34
C ASN A 149 -10.05 -3.91 14.24
N ASP A 150 -10.74 -3.13 15.08
CA ASP A 150 -10.83 -1.66 14.98
C ASP A 150 -9.50 -0.90 14.83
N GLY A 151 -8.36 -1.54 15.13
CA GLY A 151 -7.01 -1.01 14.88
C GLY A 151 -6.58 -0.91 13.41
N ASP A 152 -7.23 -1.61 12.46
CA ASP A 152 -6.85 -1.62 11.03
C ASP A 152 -7.20 -0.32 10.26
N ASN A 153 -7.97 0.57 10.88
CA ASN A 153 -8.49 1.78 10.23
C ASN A 153 -7.43 2.87 10.03
N TYR A 154 -6.27 2.79 10.69
CA TYR A 154 -5.29 3.88 10.66
C TYR A 154 -4.31 3.80 9.50
N TRP A 155 -4.14 2.66 8.84
CA TRP A 155 -3.24 2.49 7.67
C TRP A 155 -4.01 2.27 6.36
N THR A 156 -5.33 2.24 6.44
CA THR A 156 -6.21 1.98 5.31
C THR A 156 -7.21 3.10 5.13
N TYR A 157 -7.29 3.67 3.94
CA TYR A 157 -8.39 4.55 3.56
C TYR A 157 -9.32 3.79 2.60
N ASN A 158 -10.63 3.86 2.83
CA ASN A 158 -11.64 3.33 1.91
C ASN A 158 -12.62 4.44 1.52
N LYS A 159 -12.98 4.50 0.25
CA LYS A 159 -14.12 5.28 -0.25
C LYS A 159 -15.15 4.33 -0.84
N VAL A 160 -16.38 4.45 -0.39
CA VAL A 160 -17.51 3.64 -0.84
C VAL A 160 -18.45 4.43 -1.74
N ASP A 161 -19.20 3.72 -2.58
CA ASP A 161 -20.34 4.29 -3.31
C ASP A 161 -21.64 4.26 -2.49
N GLY A 162 -22.75 4.62 -3.12
CA GLY A 162 -24.07 4.62 -2.49
C GLY A 162 -24.63 3.23 -2.15
N GLU A 163 -24.06 2.16 -2.72
CA GLU A 163 -24.41 0.77 -2.43
C GLU A 163 -23.49 0.15 -1.36
N GLY A 164 -22.47 0.91 -0.91
CA GLY A 164 -21.51 0.48 0.09
C GLY A 164 -20.29 -0.25 -0.48
N PHE A 165 -20.16 -0.34 -1.81
CA PHE A 165 -19.03 -1.00 -2.45
C PHE A 165 -17.79 -0.13 -2.35
N VAL A 166 -16.65 -0.71 -1.97
CA VAL A 166 -15.37 -0.01 -1.94
C VAL A 166 -14.92 0.29 -3.37
N ARG A 167 -14.93 1.57 -3.73
CA ARG A 167 -14.49 2.09 -5.04
C ARG A 167 -13.07 2.61 -5.02
N PHE A 168 -12.57 3.00 -3.85
CA PHE A 168 -11.16 3.31 -3.67
C PHE A 168 -10.66 2.71 -2.37
N ARG A 169 -9.48 2.09 -2.41
CA ARG A 169 -8.76 1.64 -1.22
C ARG A 169 -7.31 2.09 -1.32
N SER A 170 -6.77 2.66 -0.25
CA SER A 170 -5.35 2.97 -0.12
C SER A 170 -4.78 2.29 1.10
N GLU A 171 -3.60 1.69 0.97
CA GLU A 171 -2.89 0.99 2.06
C GLU A 171 -1.40 1.40 2.08
N TYR A 172 -0.82 1.50 3.27
CA TYR A 172 0.62 1.66 3.45
C TYR A 172 1.21 0.39 4.08
N ILE A 173 2.17 -0.24 3.41
CA ILE A 173 2.72 -1.55 3.80
C ILE A 173 4.24 -1.50 3.84
N MET A 174 4.78 -2.06 4.92
CA MET A 174 6.21 -2.26 5.09
C MET A 174 6.59 -3.67 4.63
N LEU A 175 7.67 -3.78 3.84
CA LEU A 175 8.20 -5.04 3.34
C LEU A 175 9.64 -5.22 3.79
N PRO A 176 10.00 -6.32 4.46
CA PRO A 176 11.41 -6.66 4.64
C PRO A 176 12.01 -7.17 3.33
N THR A 177 13.33 -7.11 3.22
CA THR A 177 14.01 -7.91 2.18
C THR A 177 14.14 -9.35 2.64
N VAL A 178 14.18 -10.26 1.68
CA VAL A 178 14.27 -11.71 1.89
C VAL A 178 15.30 -12.30 0.94
N GLU A 179 15.87 -13.44 1.32
CA GLU A 179 16.74 -14.23 0.44
C GLU A 179 16.00 -14.58 -0.86
N ARG A 180 16.61 -14.28 -2.02
CA ARG A 180 16.02 -14.50 -3.35
C ARG A 180 15.53 -15.94 -3.52
N GLU A 181 16.29 -16.89 -2.98
CA GLU A 181 16.05 -18.32 -3.05
C GLU A 181 14.70 -18.73 -2.45
N ARG A 182 14.13 -17.96 -1.50
CA ARG A 182 12.79 -18.23 -0.95
C ARG A 182 11.69 -18.12 -2.01
N ILE A 183 11.89 -17.23 -2.99
CA ILE A 183 10.93 -16.97 -4.06
C ILE A 183 11.18 -17.95 -5.21
N ILE A 184 12.44 -18.14 -5.62
CA ILE A 184 12.77 -18.89 -6.84
C ILE A 184 13.02 -20.38 -6.63
N THR A 185 13.40 -20.83 -5.42
CA THR A 185 13.68 -22.24 -5.16
C THR A 185 12.41 -22.97 -4.81
N SER A 186 11.96 -23.90 -5.65
CA SER A 186 10.75 -24.67 -5.39
C SER A 186 10.86 -25.50 -4.10
N PHE A 187 9.94 -25.29 -3.16
CA PHE A 187 9.69 -26.11 -1.97
C PHE A 187 8.18 -26.30 -1.76
N PHE A 188 7.78 -27.02 -0.71
CA PHE A 188 6.38 -27.36 -0.50
C PHE A 188 5.45 -26.14 -0.37
N GLY A 189 5.95 -25.03 0.18
CA GLY A 189 5.18 -23.81 0.45
C GLY A 189 5.05 -22.84 -0.73
N ASN A 190 5.87 -22.96 -1.79
CA ASN A 190 5.91 -21.97 -2.86
C ASN A 190 5.60 -22.53 -4.26
N LYS A 191 5.02 -23.72 -4.36
CA LYS A 191 4.67 -24.38 -5.65
C LYS A 191 3.79 -23.54 -6.59
N ARG A 192 3.13 -22.50 -6.07
CA ARG A 192 2.27 -21.58 -6.82
C ARG A 192 2.87 -20.20 -7.02
N LEU A 193 4.11 -19.93 -6.60
CA LEU A 193 4.79 -18.70 -6.98
C LEU A 193 5.13 -18.69 -8.48
N PRO A 194 5.33 -17.51 -9.08
CA PRO A 194 5.83 -17.40 -10.44
C PRO A 194 7.22 -18.02 -10.56
N SER A 195 7.54 -18.61 -11.72
CA SER A 195 8.91 -19.01 -11.99
C SER A 195 9.77 -17.78 -12.36
N TYR A 196 11.09 -17.88 -12.21
CA TYR A 196 11.99 -16.80 -12.60
C TYR A 196 11.84 -16.40 -14.08
N ASP A 197 11.56 -17.38 -14.96
CA ASP A 197 11.33 -17.14 -16.39
C ASP A 197 10.00 -16.44 -16.69
N ASP A 198 9.14 -16.25 -15.68
CA ASP A 198 7.88 -15.53 -15.80
C ASP A 198 8.01 -14.05 -15.41
N LYS A 199 9.21 -13.58 -15.06
CA LYS A 199 9.41 -12.21 -14.63
C LYS A 199 9.10 -11.18 -15.71
N PHE A 200 8.76 -9.98 -15.26
CA PHE A 200 8.81 -8.77 -16.08
C PHE A 200 10.13 -8.06 -15.76
N ASP A 201 10.90 -7.72 -16.79
CA ASP A 201 12.08 -6.88 -16.63
C ASP A 201 11.63 -5.41 -16.66
N ALA A 202 12.11 -4.61 -15.70
CA ALA A 202 11.81 -3.19 -15.63
C ALA A 202 13.02 -2.39 -15.12
N HIS A 203 12.96 -1.07 -15.27
CA HIS A 203 13.99 -0.16 -14.79
C HIS A 203 13.41 0.86 -13.84
N ILE A 204 14.21 1.27 -12.85
CA ILE A 204 13.80 2.29 -11.89
C ILE A 204 13.72 3.64 -12.61
N HIS A 205 12.61 4.33 -12.38
CA HIS A 205 12.34 5.66 -12.87
C HIS A 205 11.85 6.55 -11.71
N PRO A 206 12.34 7.79 -11.60
CA PRO A 206 11.80 8.73 -10.62
C PRO A 206 10.30 8.98 -10.88
N TYR A 207 9.50 8.83 -9.83
CA TYR A 207 8.09 9.20 -9.83
C TYR A 207 7.86 10.28 -8.78
N LYS A 208 7.20 11.38 -9.18
CA LYS A 208 7.06 12.58 -8.34
C LYS A 208 6.21 12.37 -7.10
N LEU A 209 5.30 11.39 -7.14
CA LEU A 209 4.40 11.08 -6.03
C LEU A 209 4.82 9.81 -5.28
N THR A 210 6.07 9.36 -5.44
CA THR A 210 6.61 8.29 -4.60
C THR A 210 6.57 8.73 -3.14
N VAL A 211 5.84 7.98 -2.33
CA VAL A 211 5.72 8.25 -0.90
C VAL A 211 6.93 7.68 -0.18
N VAL A 212 7.67 8.56 0.49
CA VAL A 212 8.90 8.28 1.22
C VAL A 212 8.68 8.62 2.69
N PRO A 213 8.94 7.68 3.61
CA PRO A 213 8.85 7.95 5.05
C PRO A 213 9.83 9.05 5.48
N ALA A 214 9.35 9.96 6.32
CA ALA A 214 10.15 11.05 6.88
C ALA A 214 11.06 10.55 8.02
N GLU A 215 11.90 11.44 8.56
CA GLU A 215 12.80 11.11 9.69
C GLU A 215 12.03 10.59 10.91
N MET A 216 10.84 11.12 11.16
CA MET A 216 9.98 10.76 12.29
C MET A 216 9.07 9.54 12.02
N LYS A 217 9.38 8.70 11.03
CA LYS A 217 8.60 7.50 10.68
C LYS A 217 8.42 6.50 11.82
N GLU A 218 9.29 6.53 12.83
CA GLU A 218 9.18 5.72 14.05
C GLU A 218 7.90 6.03 14.85
N LEU A 219 7.30 7.21 14.62
CA LEU A 219 5.98 7.57 15.16
C LEU A 219 4.80 6.88 14.46
N GLY A 220 5.08 6.07 13.43
CA GLY A 220 4.08 5.40 12.61
C GLY A 220 3.68 6.22 11.37
N VAL A 221 3.13 5.54 10.37
CA VAL A 221 2.55 6.15 9.17
C VAL A 221 1.07 5.85 9.17
N TYR A 222 0.25 6.89 9.12
CA TYR A 222 -1.20 6.79 9.21
C TYR A 222 -1.87 7.50 8.04
N VAL A 223 -3.06 7.03 7.68
CA VAL A 223 -3.99 7.76 6.83
C VAL A 223 -4.58 8.89 7.67
N VAL A 224 -4.40 10.12 7.20
CA VAL A 224 -5.01 11.30 7.79
C VAL A 224 -5.94 11.94 6.79
N LEU A 225 -7.21 12.10 7.16
CA LEU A 225 -8.19 12.78 6.33
C LEU A 225 -7.88 14.27 6.29
N LEU A 226 -7.70 14.82 5.08
CA LEU A 226 -7.33 16.21 4.88
C LEU A 226 -8.34 17.17 5.50
N ARG A 227 -9.64 16.86 5.42
CA ARG A 227 -10.70 17.66 6.03
C ARG A 227 -10.56 17.81 7.54
N ASP A 228 -10.13 16.74 8.22
CA ASP A 228 -10.05 16.69 9.68
C ASP A 228 -8.77 17.38 10.12
N TRP A 229 -7.67 17.16 9.39
CA TRP A 229 -6.42 17.90 9.56
C TRP A 229 -6.57 19.42 9.39
N ILE A 230 -7.26 19.86 8.33
CA ILE A 230 -7.55 21.28 8.10
C ILE A 230 -8.41 21.86 9.24
N ARG A 231 -9.31 21.07 9.83
CA ARG A 231 -10.14 21.50 10.96
C ARG A 231 -9.29 21.71 12.21
N GLU A 232 -8.41 20.77 12.53
CA GLU A 232 -7.51 20.85 13.69
C GLU A 232 -6.59 22.08 13.60
N LEU A 233 -5.96 22.31 12.44
CA LEU A 233 -5.08 23.47 12.26
C LEU A 233 -5.79 24.82 12.47
N LYS A 234 -7.09 24.92 12.10
CA LYS A 234 -7.87 26.16 12.22
C LYS A 234 -8.02 26.67 13.66
N GLU A 235 -7.83 25.81 14.65
CA GLU A 235 -7.91 26.21 16.06
C GLU A 235 -6.70 27.07 16.49
N ASP A 236 -5.58 27.03 15.73
CA ASP A 236 -4.32 27.74 16.02
C ASP A 236 -4.12 29.07 15.24
N ASN A 237 -5.15 29.52 14.52
CA ASN A 237 -5.43 30.89 14.07
C ASN A 237 -4.37 31.79 13.38
N GLU A 238 -3.28 31.30 12.77
CA GLU A 238 -2.37 32.15 11.97
C GLU A 238 -1.69 31.50 10.74
N GLN A 239 -2.42 30.95 9.74
CA GLN A 239 -1.75 30.33 8.55
C GLN A 239 -2.55 30.39 7.22
N GLU A 240 -2.96 31.58 6.75
CA GLU A 240 -3.80 31.76 5.54
C GLU A 240 -3.25 31.04 4.28
N LEU A 241 -1.94 31.14 4.03
CA LEU A 241 -1.28 30.49 2.89
C LEU A 241 -1.37 28.96 2.97
N LEU A 242 -1.13 28.39 4.16
CA LEU A 242 -1.21 26.94 4.35
C LEU A 242 -2.63 26.46 4.08
N TYR A 243 -3.66 27.13 4.59
CA TYR A 243 -5.06 26.74 4.35
C TYR A 243 -5.44 26.77 2.89
N ARG A 244 -4.93 27.74 2.13
CA ARG A 244 -5.17 27.81 0.69
C ARG A 244 -4.53 26.62 -0.03
N ILE A 245 -3.29 26.29 0.31
CA ILE A 245 -2.57 25.12 -0.23
C ILE A 245 -3.31 23.82 0.11
N LEU A 246 -3.64 23.62 1.38
CA LEU A 246 -4.39 22.44 1.84
C LEU A 246 -5.77 22.36 1.20
N GLY A 247 -6.45 23.49 0.97
CA GLY A 247 -7.72 23.56 0.26
C GLY A 247 -7.62 23.16 -1.20
N GLU A 248 -6.56 23.60 -1.90
CA GLU A 248 -6.27 23.20 -3.28
C GLU A 248 -6.02 21.68 -3.37
N ILE A 249 -5.27 21.10 -2.43
CA ILE A 249 -5.05 19.66 -2.35
C ILE A 249 -6.35 18.91 -2.05
N ASN A 250 -7.10 19.35 -1.03
CA ASN A 250 -8.34 18.72 -0.56
C ASN A 250 -9.46 18.72 -1.61
N SER A 251 -9.35 19.58 -2.64
CA SER A 251 -10.28 19.56 -3.79
C SER A 251 -10.12 18.33 -4.69
N LYS A 252 -8.99 17.61 -4.59
CA LYS A 252 -8.64 16.45 -5.43
C LYS A 252 -8.37 15.18 -4.63
N PHE A 253 -7.83 15.32 -3.42
CA PHE A 253 -7.45 14.23 -2.55
C PHE A 253 -8.18 14.36 -1.22
N GLU A 254 -8.61 13.23 -0.64
CA GLU A 254 -9.34 13.25 0.64
C GLU A 254 -8.45 12.96 1.84
N PHE A 255 -7.26 12.43 1.61
CA PHE A 255 -6.33 12.02 2.65
C PHE A 255 -4.88 12.23 2.23
N PHE A 256 -3.97 12.16 3.20
CA PHE A 256 -2.54 12.00 2.99
C PHE A 256 -1.99 10.94 3.96
N LEU A 257 -0.73 10.53 3.74
CA LEU A 257 -0.03 9.59 4.61
C LEU A 257 0.89 10.38 5.55
N SER A 258 0.61 10.36 6.84
CA SER A 258 1.38 11.10 7.85
C SER A 258 2.83 10.63 7.95
N ASN A 259 3.69 11.48 8.48
CA ASN A 259 5.10 11.16 8.73
C ASN A 259 5.83 10.65 7.46
N THR A 260 5.38 11.14 6.30
CA THR A 260 5.97 10.90 4.97
C THR A 260 6.01 12.22 4.20
N ASN A 261 6.71 12.25 3.08
CA ASN A 261 6.70 13.38 2.14
C ASN A 261 5.37 13.54 1.35
N HIS A 262 4.34 12.73 1.62
CA HIS A 262 3.16 12.64 0.75
C HIS A 262 2.44 13.98 0.63
N LEU A 263 2.18 14.68 1.74
CA LEU A 263 1.46 15.95 1.72
C LEU A 263 2.23 17.05 0.97
N GLN A 264 3.54 17.11 1.14
CA GLN A 264 4.42 18.00 0.38
C GLN A 264 4.41 17.66 -1.12
N SER A 265 4.50 16.37 -1.46
CA SER A 265 4.47 15.91 -2.86
C SER A 265 3.14 16.26 -3.53
N LEU A 266 2.02 16.20 -2.79
CA LEU A 266 0.73 16.66 -3.27
C LEU A 266 0.68 18.19 -3.45
N ALA A 267 1.28 18.96 -2.54
CA ALA A 267 1.39 20.41 -2.69
C ALA A 267 2.18 20.79 -3.97
N GLU A 268 3.35 20.20 -4.17
CA GLU A 268 4.16 20.38 -5.38
C GLU A 268 3.39 20.04 -6.66
N ALA A 269 2.65 18.93 -6.66
CA ALA A 269 1.96 18.45 -7.84
C ALA A 269 0.64 19.17 -8.14
N TYR A 270 -0.06 19.66 -7.11
CA TYR A 270 -1.47 20.05 -7.25
C TYR A 270 -1.85 21.41 -6.68
N SER A 271 -0.96 22.11 -5.97
CA SER A 271 -1.22 23.46 -5.47
C SER A 271 -0.51 24.52 -6.32
N SER A 272 -1.29 25.38 -6.98
CA SER A 272 -0.75 26.57 -7.65
C SER A 272 -0.14 27.53 -6.64
N THR A 273 -0.79 27.68 -5.48
CA THR A 273 -0.32 28.60 -4.44
C THR A 273 1.05 28.20 -3.93
N TYR A 274 1.28 26.90 -3.67
CA TYR A 274 2.59 26.39 -3.23
C TYR A 274 3.69 26.64 -4.26
N ASN A 275 3.38 26.47 -5.55
CA ASN A 275 4.36 26.61 -6.64
C ASN A 275 4.72 28.07 -6.97
N GLU A 276 3.95 29.03 -6.47
CA GLU A 276 4.20 30.48 -6.64
C GLU A 276 4.86 31.12 -5.40
N LEU A 277 5.14 30.34 -4.35
CA LEU A 277 5.78 30.85 -3.13
C LEU A 277 7.20 31.35 -3.40
N SER A 278 7.60 32.40 -2.68
CA SER A 278 9.01 32.75 -2.54
C SER A 278 9.75 31.66 -1.77
N GLU A 279 11.06 31.53 -1.99
CA GLU A 279 11.91 30.55 -1.28
C GLU A 279 11.73 30.61 0.24
N HIS A 280 11.65 31.82 0.82
CA HIS A 280 11.45 32.01 2.25
C HIS A 280 10.11 31.42 2.74
N ASN A 281 9.01 31.71 2.04
CA ASN A 281 7.70 31.19 2.41
C ASN A 281 7.62 29.68 2.16
N LYS A 282 8.29 29.18 1.13
CA LYS A 282 8.32 27.76 0.79
C LYS A 282 8.98 26.94 1.90
N THR A 283 10.11 27.41 2.45
CA THR A 283 10.76 26.75 3.61
C THR A 283 9.82 26.63 4.80
N TYR A 284 9.13 27.71 5.17
CA TYR A 284 8.16 27.69 6.27
C TYR A 284 7.00 26.72 6.01
N ILE A 285 6.43 26.75 4.80
CA ILE A 285 5.33 25.85 4.43
C ILE A 285 5.80 24.39 4.41
N ASP A 286 7.01 24.10 3.95
CA ASP A 286 7.58 22.76 3.97
C ASP A 286 7.72 22.21 5.39
N GLU A 287 8.10 23.05 6.37
CA GLU A 287 8.11 22.67 7.78
C GLU A 287 6.69 22.34 8.28
N CYS A 288 5.68 23.13 7.89
CA CYS A 288 4.28 22.85 8.26
C CYS A 288 3.72 21.58 7.61
N LEU A 289 4.03 21.31 6.34
CA LEU A 289 3.53 20.14 5.61
C LEU A 289 4.21 18.84 6.07
N ASN A 290 5.45 18.92 6.56
CA ASN A 290 6.21 17.77 7.07
C ASN A 290 6.18 17.66 8.60
N GLN A 291 5.34 18.44 9.28
CA GLN A 291 5.24 18.38 10.73
C GLN A 291 4.88 16.96 11.21
N PRO A 292 5.54 16.43 12.24
CA PRO A 292 5.25 15.10 12.74
C PRO A 292 3.82 15.03 13.28
N ILE A 293 3.09 14.00 12.89
CA ILE A 293 1.72 13.76 13.36
C ILE A 293 1.75 12.58 14.31
N PHE A 294 1.28 12.83 15.53
CA PHE A 294 1.09 11.83 16.56
C PHE A 294 -0.35 11.34 16.50
N HIS A 295 -0.53 10.03 16.46
CA HIS A 295 -1.83 9.47 16.78
C HIS A 295 -1.84 9.08 18.25
N VAL A 296 -2.59 9.80 19.08
CA VAL A 296 -2.87 9.36 20.44
C VAL A 296 -3.86 8.21 20.31
N LEU A 297 -3.38 6.98 20.49
CA LEU A 297 -4.26 5.86 20.80
C LEU A 297 -4.92 6.21 22.14
N ILE A 298 -6.12 6.80 22.09
CA ILE A 298 -6.99 6.84 23.26
C ILE A 298 -7.38 5.38 23.44
N SER A 299 -6.64 4.66 24.28
CA SER A 299 -7.15 3.42 24.84
C SER A 299 -8.46 3.80 25.51
N ASP A 300 -9.57 3.19 25.11
CA ASP A 300 -10.82 3.24 25.86
C ASP A 300 -10.58 2.66 27.25
N VAL A 301 -10.04 3.48 28.14
CA VAL A 301 -10.02 3.30 29.59
C VAL A 301 -10.94 4.36 30.16
N GLU A 302 -12.20 4.30 29.73
CA GLU A 302 -13.31 4.54 30.62
C GLU A 302 -14.15 3.27 30.57
N GLN A 303 -13.74 2.31 31.41
CA GLN A 303 -14.72 1.37 31.93
C GLN A 303 -15.80 2.23 32.59
N GLU A 304 -16.94 2.35 31.93
CA GLU A 304 -18.17 2.73 32.60
C GLU A 304 -18.30 1.81 33.83
N GLU A 305 -18.00 2.36 35.00
CA GLU A 305 -18.51 1.84 36.27
C GLU A 305 -20.03 1.86 36.15
N LYS A 306 -20.61 0.72 35.75
CA LYS A 306 -22.04 0.51 35.92
C LYS A 306 -22.31 0.34 37.42
N PRO A 307 -23.35 1.02 37.95
CA PRO A 307 -23.72 0.94 39.36
C PRO A 307 -24.18 -0.46 39.79
#